data_AF-A0A842MTY4-F1
#
_entry.id   AF-A0A842MTY4-F1
#
_cell.length_a   1.000
_cell.length_b   1.000
_cell.length_c   1.000
_cell.angle_alpha   90.00
_cell.angle_beta   90.00
_cell.angle_gamma   90.00
#
_symmetry.space_group_name_H-M   'P 1'
#
loop_
_entity.id
_entity.type
_entity.pdbx_description
1 polymer ?
#
loop_
_entity_poly.entity_id
_entity_poly.type
_entity_poly.pdbx_seq_one_letter_code
_entity_poly.pdbx_strand_id
1 'polypeptide(L)' 'MGCWKWFSSLLKEAGVEVTDENRDKIDEVIHTYINEQIRYGKCSPKWREARKQVQENEEMRNELIAKLKTLA' A
#
# COMPACT_ATOMS: atom_id res chain seq x y z
N MET A 1 3.34 13.73 -5.88
CA MET A 1 2.77 13.44 -4.54
C MET A 1 2.93 11.94 -4.35
N GLY A 2 3.76 11.47 -3.41
CA GLY A 2 4.00 10.05 -3.22
C GLY A 2 2.75 9.31 -2.76
N CYS A 3 2.53 8.11 -3.27
CA CYS A 3 1.51 7.17 -2.82
C CYS A 3 1.59 6.92 -1.31
N TRP A 4 2.80 6.86 -0.74
CA TRP A 4 3.03 6.63 0.70
C TRP A 4 2.26 7.60 1.61
N LYS A 5 2.06 8.86 1.18
CA LYS A 5 1.34 9.88 1.97
C LYS A 5 -0.12 9.51 2.19
N TRP A 6 -0.71 8.82 1.22
CA TRP A 6 -2.07 8.32 1.26
C TRP A 6 -2.22 7.06 2.13
N PHE A 7 -1.12 6.34 2.32
CA PHE A 7 -1.03 5.11 3.11
C PHE A 7 -0.35 5.33 4.47
N SER A 8 -0.16 6.59 4.89
CA SER A 8 0.51 6.95 6.15
C SER A 8 -0.08 6.25 7.38
N SER A 9 -1.41 6.11 7.44
CA SER A 9 -2.08 5.39 8.52
C SER A 9 -1.72 3.89 8.54
N LEU A 10 -1.60 3.27 7.37
CA LEU A 10 -1.22 1.86 7.23
C LEU A 10 0.26 1.65 7.54
N LEU A 11 1.11 2.57 7.12
CA LEU A 11 2.55 2.54 7.42
C LEU A 11 2.79 2.64 8.92
N LYS A 12 2.06 3.53 9.60
CA LYS A 12 2.09 3.65 11.06
C LYS A 12 1.65 2.37 11.76
N GLU A 13 0.59 1.72 11.27
CA GLU A 13 0.13 0.44 11.80
C GLU A 13 1.10 -0.72 11.52
N ALA A 14 1.78 -0.68 10.37
CA ALA A 14 2.83 -1.62 10.03
C ALA A 14 4.10 -1.42 10.88
N GLY A 15 4.24 -0.29 11.58
CA GLY A 15 5.46 0.09 12.29
C GLY A 15 6.58 0.55 11.35
N VAL A 16 6.23 0.93 10.11
CA VAL A 16 7.19 1.38 9.10
C VAL A 16 7.31 2.91 9.19
N GLU A 17 8.49 3.37 9.57
CA GLU A 17 8.82 4.80 9.55
C GLU A 17 9.24 5.22 8.14
N VAL A 18 8.60 6.26 7.59
CA VAL A 18 8.95 6.77 6.25
C VAL A 18 10.14 7.72 6.37
N THR A 19 11.27 7.34 5.80
CA THR A 19 12.49 8.14 5.68
C THR A 19 12.74 8.53 4.22
N ASP A 20 13.64 9.49 3.98
CA ASP A 20 13.96 9.92 2.61
C ASP A 20 14.55 8.78 1.75
N GLU A 21 15.20 7.82 2.40
CA GLU A 21 15.85 6.67 1.76
C GLU A 21 14.87 5.55 1.42
N ASN A 22 13.79 5.38 2.19
CA ASN A 22 12.83 4.29 2.00
C ASN A 22 11.51 4.73 1.33
N ARG A 23 11.21 6.03 1.27
CA ARG A 23 9.95 6.55 0.72
C ARG A 23 9.67 6.07 -0.70
N ASP A 24 10.70 6.02 -1.54
CA ASP A 24 10.59 5.57 -2.94
C ASP A 24 10.29 4.07 -3.01
N LYS A 25 10.94 3.28 -2.16
CA LYS A 25 10.70 1.84 -2.05
C LYS A 25 9.30 1.52 -1.51
N ILE A 26 8.83 2.30 -0.54
CA ILE A 26 7.46 2.19 -0.02
C ILE A 26 6.45 2.51 -1.12
N ASP A 27 6.67 3.58 -1.88
CA ASP A 27 5.82 3.93 -3.03
C ASP A 27 5.77 2.80 -4.06
N GLU A 28 6.93 2.22 -4.40
CA GLU A 28 7.04 1.11 -5.34
C GLU A 28 6.27 -0.13 -4.87
N VAL A 29 6.40 -0.51 -3.59
CA VAL A 29 5.66 -1.67 -3.05
C VAL A 29 4.16 -1.42 -3.03
N ILE A 30 3.70 -0.24 -2.60
CA ILE A 30 2.28 0.12 -2.63
C ILE A 30 1.76 0.09 -4.06
N HIS A 31 2.50 0.68 -5.01
CA HIS A 31 2.09 0.78 -6.39
C HIS A 31 2.03 -0.60 -7.06
N THR A 32 3.04 -1.43 -6.83
CA THR A 32 3.10 -2.82 -7.32
C THR A 32 1.95 -3.64 -6.75
N TYR A 33 1.72 -3.58 -5.44
CA TYR A 33 0.64 -4.31 -4.79
C TYR A 33 -0.73 -3.93 -5.35
N ILE A 34 -1.03 -2.64 -5.43
CA ILE A 34 -2.33 -2.17 -5.95
C ILE A 34 -2.51 -2.56 -7.42
N ASN A 35 -1.47 -2.41 -8.25
CA ASN A 35 -1.54 -2.84 -9.65
C ASN A 35 -1.75 -4.35 -9.78
N GLU A 36 -1.15 -5.14 -8.90
CA GLU A 36 -1.35 -6.58 -8.84
C GLU A 36 -2.79 -6.94 -8.45
N GLN A 37 -3.37 -6.28 -7.43
CA GLN A 37 -4.77 -6.46 -7.06
C GLN A 37 -5.74 -6.06 -8.19
N ILE A 38 -5.43 -4.99 -8.92
CA ILE A 38 -6.20 -4.58 -10.11
C ILE A 38 -6.09 -5.65 -11.20
N ARG A 39 -4.87 -6.15 -11.46
CA ARG A 39 -4.61 -7.18 -12.48
C ARG A 39 -5.33 -8.49 -12.20
N TYR A 40 -5.44 -8.88 -10.93
CA TYR A 40 -6.20 -10.05 -10.51
C TYR A 40 -7.71 -9.82 -10.42
N GLY A 41 -8.20 -8.62 -10.75
CA GLY A 41 -9.63 -8.28 -10.69
C GLY A 41 -10.17 -8.14 -9.26
N LYS A 42 -9.30 -8.08 -8.24
CA LYS A 42 -9.67 -7.85 -6.84
C LYS A 42 -9.94 -6.38 -6.52
N CYS A 43 -9.39 -5.46 -7.30
CA CYS A 43 -9.58 -4.01 -7.15
C CYS A 43 -10.07 -3.36 -8.45
N SER A 44 -10.80 -2.24 -8.30
CA SER A 44 -11.18 -1.41 -9.45
C SER A 44 -9.93 -0.84 -10.14
N PRO A 45 -9.88 -0.77 -11.48
CA PRO A 45 -8.75 -0.15 -12.20
C PRO A 45 -8.59 1.35 -11.87
N LYS A 46 -9.60 1.96 -11.25
CA LYS A 46 -9.49 3.32 -10.72
C LYS A 46 -8.70 3.29 -9.42
N TRP A 47 -7.49 3.82 -9.45
CA TRP A 47 -6.57 3.87 -8.30
C TRP A 47 -7.19 4.46 -7.03
N ARG A 48 -8.05 5.48 -7.17
CA ARG A 48 -8.78 6.10 -6.06
C ARG A 48 -9.73 5.11 -5.37
N GLU A 49 -10.38 4.24 -6.13
CA GLU A 49 -11.25 3.18 -5.61
C GLU A 49 -10.45 1.98 -5.12
N ALA A 50 -9.42 1.56 -5.85
CA ALA A 50 -8.52 0.48 -5.43
C ALA A 50 -7.93 0.76 -4.06
N ARG A 51 -7.43 1.97 -3.84
CA ARG A 51 -6.95 2.39 -2.52
C ARG A 51 -8.02 2.26 -1.44
N LYS A 52 -9.23 2.73 -1.68
CA LYS A 52 -10.33 2.59 -0.71
C LYS A 52 -10.60 1.12 -0.40
N GLN A 53 -10.69 0.29 -1.43
CA GLN A 53 -10.89 -1.16 -1.28
C GLN A 53 -9.77 -1.80 -0.46
N VAL A 54 -8.51 -1.44 -0.70
CA VAL A 54 -7.37 -1.95 0.09
C VAL A 54 -7.43 -1.47 1.54
N GLN A 55 -7.91 -0.26 1.82
CA GLN A 55 -8.03 0.26 3.18
C GLN A 55 -9.26 -0.28 3.93
N GLU A 56 -10.36 -0.54 3.24
CA GLU A 56 -11.62 -1.03 3.80
C GLU A 56 -11.63 -2.57 3.93
N ASN A 57 -10.89 -3.28 3.07
CA ASN A 57 -10.78 -4.73 3.13
C ASN A 57 -9.65 -5.15 4.07
N GLU A 58 -10.02 -5.82 5.16
CA GLU A 58 -9.07 -6.26 6.20
C GLU A 58 -8.00 -7.24 5.67
N GLU A 59 -8.36 -8.13 4.75
CA GLU A 59 -7.40 -9.06 4.14
C GLU A 59 -6.35 -8.31 3.32
N MET A 60 -6.81 -7.44 2.40
CA MET A 60 -5.91 -6.66 1.55
C MET A 60 -5.02 -5.70 2.35
N ARG A 61 -5.58 -5.13 3.42
CA ARG A 61 -4.87 -4.28 4.37
C ARG A 61 -3.75 -5.07 5.06
N ASN A 62 -4.07 -6.24 5.61
CA ASN A 62 -3.09 -7.08 6.30
C ASN A 62 -2.01 -7.59 5.34
N GLU A 63 -2.36 -7.96 4.10
CA GLU A 63 -1.39 -8.34 3.06
C GLU A 63 -0.43 -7.19 2.74
N LEU A 64 -0.95 -5.98 2.56
CA LEU A 64 -0.11 -4.81 2.30
C LEU A 64 0.80 -4.50 3.50
N ILE A 65 0.28 -4.57 4.73
CA ILE A 65 1.06 -4.39 5.96
C ILE A 65 2.17 -5.44 6.05
N ALA A 66 1.86 -6.71 5.75
CA ALA A 66 2.86 -7.78 5.77
C ALA A 66 3.98 -7.52 4.76
N LYS A 67 3.64 -7.10 3.52
CA LYS A 67 4.65 -6.70 2.52
C LYS A 67 5.47 -5.49 2.99
N LEU A 68 4.83 -4.48 3.58
CA LEU A 68 5.52 -3.30 4.10
C LEU A 68 6.47 -3.64 5.27
N LYS A 69 6.09 -4.57 6.15
CA LYS A 69 6.95 -5.05 7.24
C LYS A 69 8.21 -5.76 6.75
N THR A 70 8.19 -6.37 5.57
CA THR A 70 9.41 -6.96 4.97
C THR A 70 10.43 -5.92 4.49
N LEU A 71 10.04 -4.64 4.43
CA LEU A 71 10.92 -3.54 4.07
C LEU A 71 11.57 -2.86 5.28
N ALA A 72 11.12 -3.19 6.50
CA ALA A 72 11.61 -2.65 7.77
C ALA A 72 12.77 -3.49 8.34
#